data_AF-A0A9P9J141-F1
#
_entry.id   AF-A0A9P9J141-F1
#
_cell.length_a   1.000
_cell.length_b   1.000
_cell.length_c   1.000
_cell.angle_alpha   90.00
_cell.angle_beta   90.00
_cell.angle_gamma   90.00
#
_symmetry.space_group_name_H-M   'P 1'
#
loop_
_entity.id
_entity.type
_entity.pdbx_description
1 polymer ?
#
loop_
_entity_poly.entity_id
_entity_poly.type
_entity_poly.pdbx_seq_one_letter_code
_entity_poly.pdbx_strand_id
1 'polypeptide(L)'
;MKSYNPKNAVSGGVSDWIAAFKPTPAQTDAAFLSQFVETADSRFIEIDSKYDGNQLRYSYQELESTVFTKDWLDLRSASQLPADASPGGIFRLAILPLNTDRDDIPPLSWTGLKEHLELLHLRNSYAYSETLQAPPSWFEVPLDHGFKGFMMKPEKWDSDLTNFNLSVAYHPTRRYMFAVAHVLRRADAKYLARRVQALQSMAWHPLLVALILVETRTERMILDLNLIKDSLYSTEKRTGTHKNYHGKAYHKRRNYYAYGKKVWEQNDDFETAPGILTSIISDCSMFEGKCTINEELLCWLEELNSTLIVNSMTGRGTETDMASLSKDSMRSKISFMKTWVRNNRTRSAYFSKRAEAQMQAALSLIAQRDSALNFKLAEAAIRDSSDMRAIAWVTLAFLPATFVATFFSTGFFNFEPSSLVSNWVWLYFVVSVFLSASVLGGWSWWTRRELNRA
;
A
#
# COMPACT_ATOMS: atom_id res chain seq x y z
N MET A 1 -4.81 -4.02 -16.83
CA MET A 1 -4.31 -2.74 -16.28
C MET A 1 -4.82 -1.60 -17.17
N LYS A 2 -5.78 -0.82 -16.70
CA LYS A 2 -5.99 0.54 -17.21
C LYS A 2 -5.22 1.44 -16.27
N SER A 3 -4.28 2.22 -16.79
CA SER A 3 -3.58 3.24 -16.03
C SER A 3 -4.62 4.14 -15.38
N TYR A 4 -4.47 4.35 -14.07
CA TYR A 4 -5.18 5.38 -13.35
C TYR A 4 -4.78 6.72 -13.98
N ASN A 5 -5.67 7.28 -14.78
CA ASN A 5 -5.51 8.57 -15.43
C ASN A 5 -6.12 9.60 -14.46
N PRO A 6 -5.32 10.43 -13.76
CA PRO A 6 -5.84 11.46 -12.87
C PRO A 6 -6.28 12.65 -13.72
N LYS A 7 -7.30 12.44 -14.55
CA LYS A 7 -8.03 13.52 -15.21
C LYS A 7 -9.45 13.47 -14.70
N ASN A 8 -9.64 14.14 -13.55
CA ASN A 8 -10.82 14.90 -13.13
C ASN A 8 -10.74 15.25 -11.63
N ALA A 9 -9.56 15.70 -11.15
CA ALA A 9 -9.54 16.55 -9.95
C ALA A 9 -10.16 17.88 -10.36
N VAL A 10 -11.43 18.06 -10.01
CA VAL A 10 -12.17 19.31 -10.19
C VAL A 10 -11.32 20.43 -9.60
N SER A 11 -11.13 21.48 -10.38
CA SER A 11 -10.44 22.72 -10.04
C SER A 11 -11.07 23.43 -8.84
N GLY A 12 -10.81 22.95 -7.63
CA GLY A 12 -10.98 23.74 -6.41
C GLY A 12 -9.75 24.61 -6.24
N GLY A 13 -9.84 25.92 -6.51
CA GLY A 13 -8.73 26.85 -6.30
C GLY A 13 -8.10 26.68 -4.91
N VAL A 14 -6.78 26.81 -4.83
CA VAL A 14 -6.09 26.91 -3.52
C VAL A 14 -6.73 28.07 -2.79
N SER A 15 -7.28 27.85 -1.59
CA SER A 15 -7.91 28.93 -0.84
C SER A 15 -6.88 30.01 -0.55
N ASP A 16 -7.26 31.29 -0.68
CA ASP A 16 -6.34 32.44 -0.70
C ASP A 16 -5.37 32.50 0.50
N TRP A 17 -5.80 32.01 1.67
CA TRP A 17 -4.96 31.93 2.87
C TRP A 17 -3.80 30.93 2.76
N ILE A 18 -3.96 29.86 1.97
CA ILE A 18 -2.93 28.84 1.73
C ILE A 18 -1.87 29.39 0.77
N ALA A 19 -2.27 30.24 -0.17
CA ALA A 19 -1.35 31.00 -1.00
C ALA A 19 -0.61 32.10 -0.20
N ALA A 20 -1.22 32.59 0.89
CA ALA A 20 -0.63 33.56 1.82
C ALA A 20 0.24 32.93 2.93
N PHE A 21 0.16 31.61 3.12
CA PHE A 21 0.92 30.86 4.13
C PHE A 21 2.42 30.94 3.86
N LYS A 22 3.22 31.37 4.85
CA LYS A 22 4.67 31.47 4.73
C LYS A 22 5.32 30.37 5.56
N PRO A 23 6.10 29.45 4.94
CA PRO A 23 6.74 28.36 5.67
C PRO A 23 7.79 28.84 6.69
N THR A 24 8.29 30.08 6.53
CA THR A 24 9.30 30.69 7.41
C THR A 24 8.64 31.69 8.37
N PRO A 25 8.71 31.48 9.70
CA PRO A 25 8.27 32.47 10.67
C PRO A 25 9.31 33.60 10.80
N ALA A 26 8.83 34.83 10.93
CA ALA A 26 9.68 35.97 11.27
C ALA A 26 9.84 36.03 12.81
N GLN A 27 10.97 35.54 13.34
CA GLN A 27 11.60 35.78 14.68
C GLN A 27 10.71 35.91 15.95
N THR A 28 9.40 35.71 15.89
CA THR A 28 8.45 35.94 16.98
C THR A 28 7.39 34.85 16.99
N ASP A 29 7.22 34.18 18.13
CA ASP A 29 6.27 33.06 18.37
C ASP A 29 4.81 33.36 17.98
N ALA A 30 4.45 34.64 17.88
CA ALA A 30 3.15 35.10 17.43
C ALA A 30 2.92 34.87 15.92
N ALA A 31 3.96 34.64 15.11
CA ALA A 31 3.90 34.63 13.64
C ALA A 31 3.42 33.30 13.03
N PHE A 32 3.52 32.16 13.73
CA PHE A 32 3.08 30.87 13.17
C PHE A 32 1.57 30.65 13.36
N LEU A 33 1.08 30.82 14.60
CA LEU A 33 -0.33 30.59 14.90
C LEU A 33 -1.23 31.69 14.33
N SER A 34 -0.71 32.91 14.18
CA SER A 34 -1.41 34.01 13.48
C SER A 34 -1.63 33.73 11.99
N GLN A 35 -0.92 32.78 11.37
CA GLN A 35 -1.20 32.36 9.99
C GLN A 35 -2.45 31.47 9.88
N PHE A 36 -2.96 30.95 10.99
CA PHE A 36 -4.19 30.14 11.08
C PHE A 36 -5.39 30.92 11.62
N VAL A 37 -5.15 32.14 12.06
CA VAL A 37 -6.16 33.08 12.54
C VAL A 37 -6.98 33.56 11.34
N GLU A 38 -8.30 33.63 11.49
CA GLU A 38 -9.27 33.97 10.42
C GLU A 38 -9.36 32.94 9.27
N THR A 39 -8.71 31.78 9.40
CA THR A 39 -8.90 30.68 8.46
C THR A 39 -10.27 30.03 8.71
N ALA A 40 -11.12 29.96 7.68
CA ALA A 40 -12.51 29.48 7.77
C ALA A 40 -12.68 28.05 8.33
N ASP A 41 -11.62 27.24 8.38
CA ASP A 41 -11.64 25.86 8.86
C ASP A 41 -10.92 25.65 10.21
N SER A 42 -10.16 26.64 10.73
CA SER A 42 -9.51 26.55 12.05
C SER A 42 -10.58 26.61 13.15
N ARG A 43 -10.50 25.70 14.12
CA ARG A 43 -11.51 25.58 15.18
C ARG A 43 -10.87 25.48 16.55
N PHE A 44 -11.52 26.12 17.51
CA PHE A 44 -11.14 26.11 18.91
C PHE A 44 -12.26 25.52 19.77
N ILE A 45 -11.88 24.61 20.67
CA ILE A 45 -12.79 23.98 21.61
C ILE A 45 -12.30 24.26 23.02
N GLU A 46 -13.17 24.84 23.85
CA GLU A 46 -12.92 25.04 25.27
C GLU A 46 -14.03 24.40 26.10
N ILE A 47 -13.63 23.65 27.13
CA ILE A 47 -14.54 23.09 28.12
C ILE A 47 -14.08 23.58 29.49
N ASP A 48 -14.98 24.26 30.20
CA ASP A 48 -14.73 24.79 31.54
C ASP A 48 -15.77 24.23 32.53
N SER A 49 -15.31 23.80 33.70
CA SER A 49 -16.15 23.30 34.79
C SER A 49 -16.37 24.31 35.94
N LYS A 50 -15.92 25.57 35.82
CA LYS A 50 -16.06 26.60 36.88
C LYS A 50 -17.42 27.29 36.96
N TYR A 51 -18.32 27.07 36.00
CA TYR A 51 -19.64 27.71 36.01
C TYR A 51 -20.66 26.89 36.79
N ASP A 52 -20.90 27.32 38.04
CA ASP A 52 -22.13 27.14 38.83
C ASP A 52 -22.77 25.74 38.79
N GLY A 53 -22.32 24.82 39.66
CA GLY A 53 -23.05 23.59 40.03
C GLY A 53 -23.42 22.65 38.88
N ASN A 54 -22.58 21.64 38.63
CA ASN A 54 -22.85 20.46 37.78
C ASN A 54 -22.97 20.65 36.25
N GLN A 55 -22.90 21.87 35.69
CA GLN A 55 -23.04 22.08 34.24
C GLN A 55 -21.70 22.42 33.57
N LEU A 56 -21.26 21.59 32.61
CA LEU A 56 -20.06 21.84 31.81
C LEU A 56 -20.37 22.88 30.72
N ARG A 57 -19.54 23.93 30.59
CA ARG A 57 -19.65 24.90 29.50
C ARG A 57 -18.79 24.45 28.34
N TYR A 58 -19.41 24.11 27.22
CA TYR A 58 -18.74 23.80 25.95
C TYR A 58 -18.77 25.03 25.04
N SER A 59 -17.59 25.48 24.60
CA SER A 59 -17.42 26.56 23.63
C SER A 59 -16.78 26.00 22.35
N TYR A 60 -17.38 26.31 21.20
CA TYR A 60 -16.86 25.97 19.87
C TYR A 60 -16.84 27.24 19.03
N GLN A 61 -15.64 27.74 18.76
CA GLN A 61 -15.45 29.04 18.10
C GLN A 61 -14.49 28.91 16.93
N GLU A 62 -14.62 29.81 15.96
CA GLU A 62 -13.62 30.00 14.92
C GLU A 62 -12.38 30.68 15.52
N LEU A 63 -11.22 30.45 14.92
CA LEU A 63 -9.95 30.99 15.42
C LEU A 63 -9.87 32.49 15.06
N GLU A 64 -10.52 33.36 15.84
CA GLU A 64 -10.46 34.82 15.67
C GLU A 64 -9.22 35.44 16.34
N SER A 65 -8.70 36.53 15.75
CA SER A 65 -7.47 37.23 16.18
C SER A 65 -7.51 37.76 17.62
N THR A 66 -8.71 38.01 18.14
CA THR A 66 -8.97 38.55 19.49
C THR A 66 -8.88 37.50 20.59
N VAL A 67 -9.09 36.21 20.29
CA VAL A 67 -9.05 35.09 21.26
C VAL A 67 -7.62 34.59 21.49
N PHE A 68 -6.74 34.80 20.50
CA PHE A 68 -5.38 34.31 20.49
C PHE A 68 -4.37 35.30 21.10
N THR A 69 -4.76 36.04 22.12
CA THR A 69 -3.82 36.85 22.91
C THR A 69 -2.88 35.90 23.67
N LYS A 70 -1.56 36.15 23.58
CA LYS A 70 -0.39 35.44 24.17
C LYS A 70 -0.60 34.54 25.41
N ASP A 71 -1.59 34.81 26.24
CA ASP A 71 -1.87 34.15 27.52
C ASP A 71 -2.59 32.78 27.40
N TRP A 72 -3.18 32.42 26.25
CA TRP A 72 -4.09 31.26 26.17
C TRP A 72 -3.40 29.88 26.17
N LEU A 73 -2.18 29.79 25.61
CA LEU A 73 -1.29 28.61 25.66
C LEU A 73 -0.13 28.82 26.65
N ASP A 74 -0.08 29.96 27.33
CA ASP A 74 0.97 30.24 28.29
C ASP A 74 0.79 29.35 29.53
N LEU A 75 1.51 28.22 29.52
CA LEU A 75 1.59 27.27 30.63
C LEU A 75 2.02 27.96 31.95
N ARG A 76 2.67 29.13 31.87
CA ARG A 76 3.09 29.94 33.03
C ARG A 76 1.88 30.58 33.72
N SER A 77 0.93 31.15 32.97
CA SER A 77 -0.31 31.70 33.52
C SER A 77 -1.16 30.63 34.23
N ALA A 78 -1.20 29.41 33.68
CA ALA A 78 -1.88 28.26 34.27
C ALA A 78 -1.18 27.74 35.54
N SER A 79 0.15 27.88 35.62
CA SER A 79 0.95 27.50 36.79
C SER A 79 0.87 28.51 37.95
N GLN A 80 0.57 29.79 37.66
CA GLN A 80 0.49 30.88 38.65
C GLN A 80 -0.90 31.02 39.31
N LEU A 81 -1.90 30.26 38.88
CA LEU A 81 -3.23 30.25 39.52
C LEU A 81 -3.13 29.73 40.97
N PRO A 82 -3.59 30.51 41.98
CA PRO A 82 -3.43 30.18 43.39
C PRO A 82 -4.10 28.85 43.75
N ALA A 83 -3.47 28.11 44.68
CA ALA A 83 -3.90 26.79 45.12
C ALA A 83 -5.33 26.74 45.70
N ASP A 84 -5.87 27.89 46.13
CA ASP A 84 -7.16 28.00 46.81
C ASP A 84 -8.35 28.40 45.91
N ALA A 85 -8.16 28.56 44.60
CA ALA A 85 -9.21 29.05 43.70
C ALA A 85 -10.03 27.94 43.03
N SER A 86 -10.86 27.22 43.80
CA SER A 86 -11.97 26.33 43.36
C SER A 86 -11.65 25.16 42.39
N PRO A 87 -12.34 24.00 42.46
CA PRO A 87 -11.95 22.74 41.80
C PRO A 87 -12.36 22.65 40.31
N GLY A 88 -12.17 23.73 39.56
CA GLY A 88 -12.54 23.79 38.14
C GLY A 88 -11.49 23.20 37.20
N GLY A 89 -11.91 22.38 36.24
CA GLY A 89 -11.08 21.89 35.15
C GLY A 89 -11.21 22.74 33.89
N ILE A 90 -10.11 22.88 33.13
CA ILE A 90 -10.06 23.60 31.85
C ILE A 90 -9.42 22.70 30.79
N PHE A 91 -10.11 22.56 29.66
CA PHE A 91 -9.70 21.74 28.51
C PHE A 91 -9.73 22.64 27.31
N ARG A 92 -8.61 22.74 26.61
CA ARG A 92 -8.47 23.54 25.40
C ARG A 92 -7.91 22.68 24.28
N LEU A 93 -8.61 22.64 23.16
CA LEU A 93 -8.18 21.96 21.95
C LEU A 93 -8.18 22.92 20.77
N ALA A 94 -7.02 23.10 20.18
CA ALA A 94 -6.84 23.79 18.91
C ALA A 94 -6.81 22.77 17.76
N ILE A 95 -7.69 22.96 16.77
CA ILE A 95 -7.73 22.18 15.54
C ILE A 95 -7.23 23.09 14.41
N LEU A 96 -6.03 22.78 13.92
CA LEU A 96 -5.33 23.55 12.89
C LEU A 96 -5.33 22.76 11.56
N PRO A 97 -6.24 23.07 10.63
CA PRO A 97 -6.26 22.42 9.32
C PRO A 97 -5.09 22.95 8.49
N LEU A 98 -4.12 22.08 8.24
CA LEU A 98 -3.02 22.32 7.29
C LEU A 98 -3.16 21.46 6.02
N ASN A 99 -4.17 20.61 5.98
CA ASN A 99 -4.33 19.62 4.93
C ASN A 99 -5.24 20.17 3.84
N THR A 100 -4.63 20.76 2.81
CA THR A 100 -5.25 20.80 1.49
C THR A 100 -5.44 19.37 1.03
N ASP A 101 -6.58 19.04 0.42
CA ASP A 101 -6.79 17.78 -0.30
C ASP A 101 -5.89 17.64 -1.56
N ARG A 102 -4.67 18.18 -1.54
CA ARG A 102 -3.69 18.20 -2.63
C ARG A 102 -2.37 17.64 -2.13
N ASP A 103 -1.93 16.55 -2.76
CA ASP A 103 -0.65 15.88 -2.52
C ASP A 103 0.57 16.72 -2.98
N ASP A 104 0.33 17.87 -3.60
CA ASP A 104 1.32 18.65 -4.35
C ASP A 104 2.01 19.76 -3.52
N ILE A 105 1.63 19.96 -2.25
CA ILE A 105 2.16 21.05 -1.42
C ILE A 105 3.35 20.52 -0.58
N PRO A 106 4.53 21.16 -0.64
CA PRO A 106 5.68 20.74 0.15
C PRO A 106 5.35 20.76 1.65
N PRO A 107 5.82 19.79 2.45
CA PRO A 107 5.58 19.79 3.89
C PRO A 107 6.14 21.05 4.55
N LEU A 108 5.50 21.49 5.64
CA LEU A 108 5.95 22.59 6.50
C LEU A 108 7.46 22.49 6.75
N SER A 109 8.19 23.60 6.61
CA SER A 109 9.60 23.63 6.97
C SER A 109 9.79 23.59 8.50
N TRP A 110 10.75 22.76 8.93
CA TRP A 110 11.26 22.50 10.29
C TRP A 110 11.17 23.60 11.34
N THR A 111 11.24 24.87 10.96
CA THR A 111 11.13 26.02 11.88
C THR A 111 9.78 26.10 12.57
N GLY A 112 8.66 25.76 11.91
CA GLY A 112 7.33 25.80 12.56
C GLY A 112 7.10 24.68 13.58
N LEU A 113 7.76 23.52 13.39
CA LEU A 113 7.77 22.44 14.38
C LEU A 113 8.65 22.81 15.58
N LYS A 114 9.79 23.46 15.33
CA LYS A 114 10.68 23.99 16.37
C LYS A 114 9.96 24.99 17.29
N GLU A 115 9.12 25.86 16.74
CA GLU A 115 8.29 26.79 17.52
C GLU A 115 7.19 26.07 18.31
N HIS A 116 6.60 24.99 17.77
CA HIS A 116 5.68 24.11 18.50
C HIS A 116 6.36 23.44 19.71
N LEU A 117 7.63 23.07 19.56
CA LEU A 117 8.46 22.48 20.62
C LEU A 117 8.93 23.55 21.63
N GLU A 118 9.19 24.78 21.19
CA GLU A 118 9.56 25.93 22.05
C GLU A 118 8.37 26.43 22.89
N LEU A 119 7.15 26.50 22.31
CA LEU A 119 5.88 26.75 23.02
C LEU A 119 5.59 25.72 24.12
N LEU A 120 6.09 24.50 23.94
CA LEU A 120 5.96 23.40 24.89
C LEU A 120 7.26 23.18 25.71
N HIS A 121 8.30 24.03 25.58
CA HIS A 121 9.57 23.93 26.33
C HIS A 121 10.40 22.64 26.14
N LEU A 122 10.50 22.11 24.92
CA LEU A 122 11.09 20.78 24.62
C LEU A 122 12.50 20.86 24.02
N ARG A 123 13.37 19.89 24.32
CA ARG A 123 14.76 19.87 23.83
C ARG A 123 14.91 19.43 22.37
N ASN A 124 15.74 20.17 21.64
CA ASN A 124 15.94 20.19 20.18
C ASN A 124 16.65 18.97 19.52
N SER A 125 16.83 17.83 20.20
CA SER A 125 17.72 16.77 19.68
C SER A 125 17.06 15.71 18.77
N TYR A 126 15.73 15.67 18.65
CA TYR A 126 15.03 14.47 18.14
C TYR A 126 14.37 14.59 16.75
N ALA A 127 14.40 15.75 16.11
CA ALA A 127 13.58 16.06 14.93
C ALA A 127 14.34 16.07 13.58
N TYR A 128 15.53 15.50 13.46
CA TYR A 128 16.35 15.67 12.24
C TYR A 128 16.02 14.63 11.14
N SER A 129 15.19 14.97 10.13
CA SER A 129 15.41 14.77 8.66
C SER A 129 14.10 14.84 7.83
N GLU A 130 14.00 15.77 6.85
CA GLU A 130 12.73 16.11 6.14
C GLU A 130 12.54 15.41 4.79
N THR A 131 13.52 14.64 4.34
CA THR A 131 13.45 13.97 3.02
C THR A 131 13.71 12.48 3.11
N LEU A 132 13.34 11.90 4.24
CA LEU A 132 13.12 10.47 4.41
C LEU A 132 11.73 10.32 5.03
N GLN A 133 11.07 9.21 4.77
CA GLN A 133 9.91 8.79 5.54
C GLN A 133 10.29 8.77 7.02
N ALA A 134 10.02 9.89 7.73
CA ALA A 134 10.28 9.95 9.15
C ALA A 134 9.42 8.84 9.78
N PRO A 135 10.03 7.93 10.55
CA PRO A 135 9.29 6.81 11.10
C PRO A 135 8.13 7.35 11.96
N PRO A 136 7.04 6.60 12.07
CA PRO A 136 6.03 6.89 13.07
C PRO A 136 6.69 7.11 14.42
N SER A 137 6.32 8.18 15.11
CA SER A 137 6.92 8.52 16.39
C SER A 137 5.87 8.93 17.40
N TRP A 138 6.04 8.44 18.62
CA TRP A 138 5.27 8.83 19.78
C TRP A 138 6.19 8.74 20.99
N PHE A 139 6.17 9.76 21.82
CA PHE A 139 7.04 9.83 22.99
C PHE A 139 6.46 10.75 24.03
N GLU A 140 6.78 10.45 25.29
CA GLU A 140 6.53 11.33 26.41
C GLU A 140 7.55 12.45 26.44
N VAL A 141 7.09 13.56 26.99
CA VAL A 141 7.74 14.83 26.89
C VAL A 141 7.74 15.50 28.28
N PRO A 142 8.91 15.74 28.87
CA PRO A 142 8.98 16.47 30.13
C PRO A 142 8.64 17.95 29.88
N LEU A 143 7.69 18.49 30.64
CA LEU A 143 7.32 19.89 30.59
C LEU A 143 7.68 20.57 31.92
N ASP A 144 7.91 21.88 31.85
CA ASP A 144 8.13 22.69 33.03
C ASP A 144 6.83 22.84 33.87
N HIS A 145 6.98 23.39 35.08
CA HIS A 145 5.85 23.74 35.96
C HIS A 145 4.91 22.56 36.35
N GLY A 146 5.45 21.33 36.37
CA GLY A 146 4.71 20.14 36.82
C GLY A 146 3.75 19.55 35.78
N PHE A 147 3.75 20.07 34.55
CA PHE A 147 3.03 19.48 33.44
C PHE A 147 3.75 18.24 32.91
N LYS A 148 2.98 17.35 32.28
CA LYS A 148 3.49 16.25 31.46
C LYS A 148 2.92 16.39 30.07
N GLY A 149 3.69 16.02 29.07
CA GLY A 149 3.24 16.06 27.69
C GLY A 149 3.54 14.77 26.96
N PHE A 150 2.89 14.62 25.81
CA PHE A 150 3.30 13.64 24.83
C PHE A 150 3.00 14.15 23.43
N MET A 151 3.74 13.62 22.47
CA MET A 151 3.54 13.91 21.05
C MET A 151 3.25 12.61 20.30
N MET A 152 2.39 12.69 19.29
CA MET A 152 2.04 11.60 18.41
C MET A 152 2.10 12.06 16.95
N LYS A 153 2.91 11.36 16.17
CA LYS A 153 3.02 11.47 14.73
C LYS A 153 2.92 10.07 14.11
N PRO A 154 1.69 9.57 13.84
CA PRO A 154 1.51 8.34 13.09
C PRO A 154 2.11 8.43 11.68
N GLU A 155 2.47 7.27 11.12
CA GLU A 155 3.16 7.14 9.83
C GLU A 155 2.35 7.70 8.64
N LYS A 156 3.07 8.28 7.66
CA LYS A 156 2.58 8.89 6.40
C LYS A 156 2.71 7.96 5.16
N TRP A 157 3.20 6.72 5.28
CA TRP A 157 3.58 5.88 4.13
C TRP A 157 2.38 5.49 3.27
N ASP A 158 2.10 6.34 2.27
CA ASP A 158 1.18 6.16 1.15
C ASP A 158 -0.16 5.50 1.53
N SER A 159 -0.93 6.18 2.40
CA SER A 159 -2.25 5.74 2.80
C SER A 159 -3.20 6.90 2.95
N ASP A 160 -4.41 6.75 2.41
CA ASP A 160 -5.58 7.62 2.63
C ASP A 160 -6.14 7.59 4.06
N LEU A 161 -5.42 6.96 4.99
CA LEU A 161 -5.74 6.98 6.41
C LEU A 161 -5.55 8.40 6.96
N THR A 162 -6.28 8.71 8.04
CA THR A 162 -6.25 10.04 8.67
C THR A 162 -4.81 10.44 8.99
N ASN A 163 -4.29 11.44 8.26
CA ASN A 163 -3.02 12.09 8.57
C ASN A 163 -3.29 13.05 9.71
N PHE A 164 -2.62 12.87 10.84
CA PHE A 164 -2.74 13.78 11.96
C PHE A 164 -1.45 13.81 12.74
N ASN A 165 -1.18 14.95 13.35
CA ASN A 165 -0.20 15.10 14.40
C ASN A 165 -0.92 15.64 15.62
N LEU A 166 -0.58 15.11 16.78
CA LEU A 166 -1.18 15.51 18.05
C LEU A 166 -0.09 15.82 19.06
N SER A 167 -0.20 16.99 19.67
CA SER A 167 0.58 17.36 20.84
C SER A 167 -0.37 17.57 22.01
N VAL A 168 -0.10 16.92 23.13
CA VAL A 168 -0.92 17.04 24.35
C VAL A 168 -0.01 17.46 25.51
N ALA A 169 -0.47 18.43 26.29
CA ALA A 169 0.09 18.83 27.56
C ALA A 169 -1.02 18.74 28.63
N TYR A 170 -0.72 18.11 29.76
CA TYR A 170 -1.70 17.93 30.83
C TYR A 170 -1.02 18.00 32.19
N HIS A 171 -1.78 18.43 33.20
CA HIS A 171 -1.30 18.43 34.58
C HIS A 171 -1.73 17.12 35.27
N PRO A 172 -0.82 16.35 35.91
CA PRO A 172 -1.19 15.08 36.54
C PRO A 172 -2.21 15.23 37.67
N THR A 173 -2.06 16.30 38.45
CA THR A 173 -2.85 16.55 39.67
C THR A 173 -4.00 17.56 39.48
N ARG A 174 -4.12 18.21 38.33
CA ARG A 174 -5.14 19.24 38.11
C ARG A 174 -5.88 18.88 36.83
N ARG A 175 -7.17 19.22 36.73
CA ARG A 175 -7.97 18.96 35.52
C ARG A 175 -7.64 19.98 34.41
N TYR A 176 -6.36 20.12 34.09
CA TYR A 176 -5.85 20.99 33.03
C TYR A 176 -5.32 20.15 31.88
N MET A 177 -5.88 20.38 30.70
CA MET A 177 -5.43 19.75 29.46
C MET A 177 -5.43 20.76 28.31
N PHE A 178 -4.32 20.76 27.59
CA PHE A 178 -4.13 21.50 26.36
C PHE A 178 -3.75 20.51 25.27
N ALA A 179 -4.43 20.59 24.14
CA ALA A 179 -4.16 19.72 23.00
C ALA A 179 -4.12 20.56 21.71
N VAL A 180 -3.19 20.22 20.83
CA VAL A 180 -3.09 20.80 19.50
C VAL A 180 -3.08 19.67 18.49
N ALA A 181 -4.12 19.63 17.66
CA ALA A 181 -4.23 18.67 16.58
C ALA A 181 -4.04 19.38 15.24
N HIS A 182 -3.07 18.93 14.45
CA HIS A 182 -2.75 19.53 13.15
C HIS A 182 -2.64 18.46 12.04
N VAL A 183 -2.68 18.91 10.78
CA VAL A 183 -2.66 18.06 9.56
C VAL A 183 -3.96 17.24 9.33
N LEU A 184 -5.04 17.54 10.06
CA LEU A 184 -6.31 16.82 9.91
C LEU A 184 -7.02 17.16 8.59
N ARG A 185 -7.63 16.15 7.95
CA ARG A 185 -8.60 16.38 6.86
C ARG A 185 -9.83 17.08 7.41
N ARG A 186 -10.55 17.83 6.59
CA ARG A 186 -11.77 18.57 6.99
C ARG A 186 -12.85 17.66 7.60
N ALA A 187 -13.00 16.45 7.07
CA ALA A 187 -13.92 15.45 7.62
C ALA A 187 -13.48 14.95 9.01
N ASP A 188 -12.18 14.77 9.21
CA ASP A 188 -11.59 14.26 10.46
C ASP A 188 -11.68 15.31 11.57
N ALA A 189 -11.43 16.58 11.23
CA ALA A 189 -11.62 17.72 12.13
C ALA A 189 -13.06 17.84 12.62
N LYS A 190 -14.05 17.72 11.71
CA LYS A 190 -15.48 17.73 12.07
C LYS A 190 -15.86 16.55 12.95
N TYR A 191 -15.33 15.35 12.65
CA TYR A 191 -15.57 14.16 13.46
C TYR A 191 -14.98 14.32 14.87
N LEU A 192 -13.73 14.79 14.97
CA LEU A 192 -13.06 15.06 16.24
C LEU A 192 -13.88 16.02 17.10
N ALA A 193 -14.30 17.16 16.54
CA ALA A 193 -15.10 18.15 17.28
C ALA A 193 -16.41 17.57 17.83
N ARG A 194 -17.15 16.81 17.01
CA ARG A 194 -18.40 16.14 17.43
C ARG A 194 -18.16 15.11 18.53
N ARG A 195 -17.09 14.32 18.43
CA ARG A 195 -16.75 13.30 19.44
C ARG A 195 -16.31 13.92 20.76
N VAL A 196 -15.52 14.99 20.73
CA VAL A 196 -15.14 15.75 21.93
C VAL A 196 -16.38 16.36 22.60
N GLN A 197 -17.32 16.92 21.84
CA GLN A 197 -18.59 17.43 22.37
C GLN A 197 -19.42 16.32 23.04
N ALA A 198 -19.53 15.16 22.40
CA ALA A 198 -20.26 14.01 22.96
C ALA A 198 -19.60 13.42 24.23
N LEU A 199 -18.27 13.54 24.34
CA LEU A 199 -17.47 13.00 25.44
C LEU A 199 -16.96 14.09 26.40
N GLN A 200 -17.67 15.21 26.49
CA GLN A 200 -17.28 16.36 27.33
C GLN A 200 -17.07 16.00 28.81
N SER A 201 -17.76 14.97 29.32
CA SER A 201 -17.59 14.47 30.69
C SER A 201 -16.22 13.82 30.95
N MET A 202 -15.55 13.35 29.89
CA MET A 202 -14.23 12.73 29.93
C MET A 202 -13.13 13.64 29.36
N ALA A 203 -13.43 14.93 29.14
CA ALA A 203 -12.51 15.90 28.53
C ALA A 203 -11.17 16.04 29.28
N TRP A 204 -11.13 15.64 30.56
CA TRP A 204 -9.93 15.73 31.41
C TRP A 204 -8.93 14.60 31.19
N HIS A 205 -9.33 13.52 30.50
CA HIS A 205 -8.47 12.35 30.37
C HIS A 205 -7.42 12.55 29.27
N PRO A 206 -6.09 12.56 29.55
CA PRO A 206 -5.02 12.89 28.61
C PRO A 206 -5.10 12.19 27.24
N LEU A 207 -5.58 10.94 27.25
CA LEU A 207 -5.71 10.13 26.04
C LEU A 207 -6.98 10.35 25.21
N LEU A 208 -7.93 11.18 25.63
CA LEU A 208 -9.22 11.31 24.94
C LEU A 208 -9.04 11.69 23.46
N VAL A 209 -8.33 12.78 23.20
CA VAL A 209 -8.11 13.31 21.84
C VAL A 209 -7.32 12.29 21.00
N ALA A 210 -6.27 11.70 21.58
CA ALA A 210 -5.47 10.65 20.94
C ALA A 210 -6.34 9.46 20.51
N LEU A 211 -7.20 8.96 21.39
CA LEU A 211 -8.03 7.78 21.13
C LEU A 211 -9.17 8.05 20.18
N ILE A 212 -9.67 9.29 20.06
CA ILE A 212 -10.63 9.66 19.00
C ILE A 212 -9.94 9.65 17.64
N LEU A 213 -8.73 10.19 17.54
CA LEU A 213 -7.97 10.21 16.29
C LEU A 213 -7.56 8.80 15.86
N VAL A 214 -7.06 7.98 16.78
CA VAL A 214 -6.71 6.58 16.49
C VAL A 214 -7.95 5.76 16.12
N GLU A 215 -9.11 5.99 16.75
CA GLU A 215 -10.39 5.35 16.39
C GLU A 215 -10.73 5.58 14.91
N THR A 216 -10.67 6.83 14.42
CA THR A 216 -10.93 7.13 13.00
C THR A 216 -9.97 6.43 12.05
N ARG A 217 -8.70 6.33 12.44
CA ARG A 217 -7.67 5.61 11.68
C ARG A 217 -8.00 4.13 11.62
N THR A 218 -8.30 3.51 12.76
CA THR A 218 -8.63 2.08 12.88
C THR A 218 -9.88 1.70 12.07
N GLU A 219 -10.90 2.57 12.05
CA GLU A 219 -12.13 2.33 11.27
C GLU A 219 -11.87 2.38 9.76
N ARG A 220 -11.06 3.32 9.27
CA ARG A 220 -10.78 3.46 7.82
C ARG A 220 -9.97 2.33 7.23
N MET A 221 -9.15 1.62 8.02
CA MET A 221 -8.33 0.49 7.56
C MET A 221 -9.13 -0.61 6.85
N ILE A 222 -10.42 -0.76 7.16
CA ILE A 222 -11.26 -1.78 6.51
C ILE A 222 -11.48 -1.50 5.02
N LEU A 223 -11.46 -0.24 4.60
CA LEU A 223 -11.69 0.16 3.22
C LEU A 223 -10.54 -0.34 2.33
N ASP A 224 -9.30 -0.07 2.73
CA ASP A 224 -8.09 -0.53 2.04
C ASP A 224 -8.07 -2.07 1.94
N LEU A 225 -8.38 -2.75 3.04
CA LEU A 225 -8.41 -4.22 3.06
C LEU A 225 -9.50 -4.80 2.16
N ASN A 226 -10.64 -4.12 2.02
CA ASN A 226 -11.70 -4.53 1.10
C ASN A 226 -11.30 -4.35 -0.37
N LEU A 227 -10.52 -3.32 -0.71
CA LEU A 227 -9.96 -3.15 -2.06
C LEU A 227 -9.02 -4.30 -2.42
N ILE A 228 -8.13 -4.68 -1.50
CA ILE A 228 -7.25 -5.85 -1.66
C ILE A 228 -8.07 -7.12 -1.88
N LYS A 229 -9.09 -7.35 -1.04
CA LYS A 229 -10.00 -8.49 -1.17
C LYS A 229 -10.68 -8.53 -2.54
N ASP A 230 -11.21 -7.40 -3.00
CA ASP A 230 -11.95 -7.33 -4.25
C ASP A 230 -11.04 -7.51 -5.47
N SER A 231 -9.81 -6.98 -5.40
CA SER A 231 -8.75 -7.22 -6.39
C SER A 231 -8.43 -8.71 -6.48
N LEU A 232 -8.17 -9.37 -5.34
CA LEU A 232 -7.93 -10.82 -5.28
C LEU A 232 -9.10 -11.61 -5.84
N TYR A 233 -10.33 -11.30 -5.43
CA TYR A 233 -11.52 -12.02 -5.90
C TYR A 233 -11.76 -11.82 -7.39
N SER A 234 -11.40 -10.66 -7.94
CA SER A 234 -11.50 -10.40 -9.37
C SER A 234 -10.49 -11.24 -10.15
N THR A 235 -9.25 -11.34 -9.67
CA THR A 235 -8.19 -12.16 -10.25
C THR A 235 -8.51 -13.65 -10.18
N GLU A 236 -9.01 -14.11 -9.03
CA GLU A 236 -9.49 -15.48 -8.85
C GLU A 236 -10.58 -15.86 -9.84
N LYS A 237 -11.50 -14.92 -10.14
CA LYS A 237 -12.57 -15.16 -11.11
C LYS A 237 -12.05 -15.20 -12.54
N ARG A 238 -11.13 -14.30 -12.90
CA ARG A 238 -10.54 -14.23 -14.26
C ARG A 238 -9.64 -15.44 -14.56
N THR A 239 -8.93 -15.94 -13.55
CA THR A 239 -8.08 -17.14 -13.65
C THR A 239 -8.82 -18.46 -13.45
N GLY A 240 -10.12 -18.40 -13.12
CA GLY A 240 -10.92 -19.57 -12.78
C GLY A 240 -10.68 -20.16 -11.38
N THR A 241 -9.66 -19.73 -10.64
CA THR A 241 -9.30 -20.33 -9.33
C THR A 241 -10.30 -20.03 -8.19
N HIS A 242 -11.30 -19.18 -8.40
CA HIS A 242 -12.31 -18.84 -7.39
C HIS A 242 -13.20 -20.04 -7.00
N LYS A 243 -13.36 -20.28 -5.69
CA LYS A 243 -14.20 -21.34 -5.11
C LYS A 243 -15.70 -21.09 -5.33
N ASN A 244 -16.25 -21.50 -6.46
CA ASN A 244 -17.68 -21.38 -6.80
C ASN A 244 -18.47 -22.70 -6.65
N TYR A 245 -18.15 -23.51 -5.63
CA TYR A 245 -18.78 -24.81 -5.40
C TYR A 245 -20.27 -24.76 -5.03
N HIS A 246 -20.83 -23.59 -4.74
CA HIS A 246 -22.22 -23.48 -4.27
C HIS A 246 -23.27 -23.33 -5.38
N GLY A 247 -22.91 -23.32 -6.67
CA GLY A 247 -23.89 -23.37 -7.76
C GLY A 247 -25.02 -22.33 -7.69
N LYS A 248 -24.80 -21.18 -7.03
CA LYS A 248 -25.86 -20.20 -6.79
C LYS A 248 -26.29 -19.53 -8.11
N ALA A 249 -27.57 -19.15 -8.22
CA ALA A 249 -28.20 -18.60 -9.44
C ALA A 249 -28.08 -17.08 -9.62
N TYR A 250 -27.72 -16.32 -8.58
CA TYR A 250 -26.87 -15.13 -8.76
C TYR A 250 -25.53 -15.61 -9.33
N HIS A 251 -24.45 -14.89 -9.56
CA HIS A 251 -23.34 -15.42 -10.38
C HIS A 251 -23.82 -15.72 -11.83
N LYS A 252 -24.78 -16.65 -12.13
CA LYS A 252 -25.09 -17.22 -13.48
C LYS A 252 -25.52 -16.11 -14.42
N ARG A 253 -26.29 -15.20 -13.84
CA ARG A 253 -26.81 -13.97 -14.45
C ARG A 253 -25.77 -12.89 -14.74
N ARG A 254 -24.56 -12.93 -14.15
CA ARG A 254 -23.51 -11.91 -14.33
C ARG A 254 -22.44 -12.28 -15.36
N ASN A 255 -22.58 -13.40 -16.09
CA ASN A 255 -21.69 -13.81 -17.19
C ASN A 255 -20.18 -13.98 -16.83
N TYR A 256 -19.83 -14.13 -15.55
CA TYR A 256 -18.45 -14.39 -15.11
C TYR A 256 -18.19 -15.90 -14.99
N TYR A 257 -17.96 -16.64 -16.08
CA TYR A 257 -17.92 -18.11 -15.98
C TYR A 257 -16.95 -18.93 -16.80
N ALA A 258 -16.32 -19.84 -16.06
CA ALA A 258 -16.19 -21.24 -16.41
C ALA A 258 -16.56 -22.14 -15.20
N TYR A 259 -17.09 -23.34 -15.44
CA TYR A 259 -17.38 -24.38 -14.43
C TYR A 259 -16.74 -25.71 -14.89
N GLY A 260 -16.37 -26.59 -13.96
CA GLY A 260 -15.76 -27.89 -14.29
C GLY A 260 -14.35 -27.77 -14.87
N LYS A 261 -13.99 -28.59 -15.86
CA LYS A 261 -12.65 -28.54 -16.50
C LYS A 261 -12.38 -27.21 -17.23
N LYS A 262 -13.43 -26.51 -17.67
CA LYS A 262 -13.32 -25.20 -18.34
C LYS A 262 -12.72 -24.10 -17.46
N VAL A 263 -12.77 -24.28 -16.15
CA VAL A 263 -12.15 -23.37 -15.17
C VAL A 263 -10.65 -23.24 -15.41
N TRP A 264 -10.04 -24.30 -15.95
CA TRP A 264 -8.62 -24.40 -16.25
C TRP A 264 -8.33 -24.18 -17.74
N GLU A 265 -9.33 -23.81 -18.55
CA GLU A 265 -9.10 -23.36 -19.93
C GLU A 265 -8.47 -21.97 -19.85
N GLN A 266 -7.13 -21.96 -19.95
CA GLN A 266 -6.28 -20.77 -19.81
C GLN A 266 -6.57 -19.76 -20.94
N ASN A 267 -7.15 -18.62 -20.60
CA ASN A 267 -7.27 -17.44 -21.47
C ASN A 267 -6.07 -16.48 -21.26
N ASP A 268 -5.90 -15.47 -22.12
CA ASP A 268 -4.84 -14.43 -22.03
C ASP A 268 -4.71 -13.80 -20.62
N ASP A 269 -5.82 -13.73 -19.89
CA ASP A 269 -5.87 -13.24 -18.51
C ASP A 269 -5.00 -14.05 -17.53
N PHE A 270 -4.78 -15.33 -17.80
CA PHE A 270 -3.98 -16.23 -16.96
C PHE A 270 -2.49 -15.87 -16.99
N GLU A 271 -1.97 -15.42 -18.13
CA GLU A 271 -0.55 -15.04 -18.28
C GLU A 271 -0.22 -13.74 -17.52
N THR A 272 -1.20 -12.84 -17.35
CA THR A 272 -1.04 -11.61 -16.56
C THR A 272 -1.25 -11.80 -15.05
N ALA A 273 -1.80 -12.95 -14.65
CA ALA A 273 -2.18 -13.21 -13.26
C ALA A 273 -1.02 -13.16 -12.27
N PRO A 274 0.19 -13.70 -12.56
CA PRO A 274 1.35 -13.54 -11.70
C PRO A 274 1.62 -12.08 -11.33
N GLY A 275 1.74 -11.18 -12.30
CA GLY A 275 2.02 -9.77 -12.01
C GLY A 275 0.99 -9.12 -11.08
N ILE A 276 -0.30 -9.40 -11.29
CA ILE A 276 -1.38 -8.88 -10.45
C ILE A 276 -1.32 -9.47 -9.03
N LEU A 277 -1.08 -10.78 -8.91
CA LEU A 277 -0.97 -11.46 -7.62
C LEU A 277 0.24 -10.97 -6.82
N THR A 278 1.39 -10.70 -7.46
CA THR A 278 2.54 -10.05 -6.80
C THR A 278 2.17 -8.69 -6.23
N SER A 279 1.44 -7.87 -6.99
CA SER A 279 0.99 -6.57 -6.50
C SER A 279 0.09 -6.71 -5.28
N ILE A 280 -0.86 -7.65 -5.31
CA ILE A 280 -1.76 -7.93 -4.18
C ILE A 280 -0.97 -8.40 -2.94
N ILE A 281 0.04 -9.25 -3.11
CA ILE A 281 0.93 -9.69 -2.02
C ILE A 281 1.66 -8.48 -1.42
N SER A 282 2.22 -7.62 -2.27
CA SER A 282 2.88 -6.38 -1.82
C SER A 282 1.94 -5.47 -1.03
N ASP A 283 0.70 -5.29 -1.51
CA ASP A 283 -0.32 -4.50 -0.80
C ASP A 283 -0.67 -5.14 0.56
N CYS A 284 -0.75 -6.46 0.64
CA CYS A 284 -0.99 -7.18 1.89
C CYS A 284 0.18 -6.99 2.89
N SER A 285 1.42 -7.07 2.41
CA SER A 285 2.62 -6.84 3.22
C SER A 285 2.69 -5.41 3.75
N MET A 286 2.39 -4.43 2.90
CA MET A 286 2.30 -3.02 3.32
C MET A 286 1.20 -2.83 4.38
N PHE A 287 0.02 -3.42 4.17
CA PHE A 287 -1.07 -3.35 5.14
C PHE A 287 -0.72 -4.01 6.47
N GLU A 288 0.02 -5.12 6.45
CA GLU A 288 0.54 -5.77 7.65
C GLU A 288 1.54 -4.89 8.41
N GLY A 289 2.43 -4.19 7.69
CA GLY A 289 3.32 -3.19 8.27
C GLY A 289 2.53 -2.09 8.99
N LYS A 290 1.52 -1.51 8.31
CA LYS A 290 0.61 -0.51 8.88
C LYS A 290 -0.10 -1.01 10.15
N CYS A 291 -0.56 -2.26 10.15
CA CYS A 291 -1.16 -2.87 11.35
C CYS A 291 -0.16 -2.99 12.50
N THR A 292 1.07 -3.43 12.22
CA THR A 292 2.11 -3.63 13.24
C THR A 292 2.45 -2.32 13.94
N ILE A 293 2.67 -1.26 13.17
CA ILE A 293 2.94 0.09 13.69
C ILE A 293 1.79 0.63 14.52
N ASN A 294 0.53 0.46 14.05
CA ASN A 294 -0.63 0.89 14.82
C ASN A 294 -0.79 0.07 16.12
N GLU A 295 -0.45 -1.21 16.11
CA GLU A 295 -0.46 -2.05 17.31
C GLU A 295 0.58 -1.58 18.33
N GLU A 296 1.79 -1.21 17.89
CA GLU A 296 2.83 -0.64 18.75
C GLU A 296 2.40 0.69 19.37
N LEU A 297 1.79 1.58 18.58
CA LEU A 297 1.21 2.84 19.09
C LEU A 297 0.15 2.55 20.16
N LEU A 298 -0.74 1.60 19.92
CA LEU A 298 -1.78 1.23 20.87
C LEU A 298 -1.21 0.61 22.15
N CYS A 299 -0.13 -0.18 22.05
CA CYS A 299 0.59 -0.69 23.21
C CYS A 299 1.21 0.44 24.03
N TRP A 300 1.83 1.42 23.38
CA TRP A 300 2.38 2.58 24.07
C TRP A 300 1.29 3.43 24.74
N LEU A 301 0.15 3.63 24.07
CA LEU A 301 -1.01 4.32 24.67
C LEU A 301 -1.59 3.56 25.87
N GLU A 302 -1.58 2.22 25.83
CA GLU A 302 -2.01 1.37 26.95
C GLU A 302 -1.07 1.51 28.14
N GLU A 303 0.24 1.51 27.89
CA GLU A 303 1.27 1.75 28.90
C GLU A 303 1.13 3.15 29.50
N LEU A 304 0.97 4.18 28.66
CA LEU A 304 0.74 5.56 29.12
C LEU A 304 -0.53 5.64 29.96
N ASN A 305 -1.64 5.00 29.55
CA ASN A 305 -2.86 4.92 30.35
C ASN A 305 -2.62 4.29 31.73
N SER A 306 -1.70 3.32 31.80
CA SER A 306 -1.35 2.65 33.05
C SER A 306 -0.53 3.54 34.00
N THR A 307 0.40 4.34 33.46
CA THR A 307 1.29 5.25 34.22
C THR A 307 0.62 6.55 34.62
N LEU A 308 -0.48 6.93 33.94
CA LEU A 308 -1.31 8.05 34.35
C LEU A 308 -1.80 7.83 35.79
N ILE A 309 -1.28 8.68 36.69
CA ILE A 309 -1.77 8.88 38.04
C ILE A 309 -3.08 9.66 37.88
N VAL A 310 -4.20 8.94 37.83
CA VAL A 310 -5.49 9.60 38.02
C VAL A 310 -5.58 9.88 39.51
N ASN A 311 -5.61 11.16 39.89
CA ASN A 311 -5.67 11.59 41.29
C ASN A 311 -6.66 10.75 42.12
N SER A 312 -6.09 9.85 42.93
CA SER A 312 -6.80 9.11 43.98
C SER A 312 -6.36 9.54 45.38
N MET A 313 -5.53 10.59 45.50
CA MET A 313 -5.04 11.05 46.79
C MET A 313 -5.46 12.50 47.00
N THR A 314 -6.71 12.71 47.43
CA THR A 314 -7.19 13.78 48.37
C THR A 314 -8.71 14.04 48.33
N GLY A 315 -9.51 13.37 47.49
CA GLY A 315 -10.97 13.58 47.39
C GLY A 315 -11.82 12.44 48.00
N ARG A 316 -12.98 12.77 48.56
CA ARG A 316 -14.02 11.82 49.04
C ARG A 316 -14.31 10.71 48.01
N GLY A 317 -14.65 9.51 48.48
CA GLY A 317 -14.72 8.24 47.72
C GLY A 317 -15.33 8.27 46.30
N THR A 318 -16.26 9.16 45.99
CA THR A 318 -16.90 9.30 44.67
C THR A 318 -15.99 9.78 43.54
N GLU A 319 -14.94 10.58 43.81
CA GLU A 319 -14.04 11.07 42.75
C GLU A 319 -12.99 10.02 42.36
N THR A 320 -12.53 9.23 43.32
CA THR A 320 -11.69 8.05 43.11
C THR A 320 -12.36 7.01 42.20
N ASP A 321 -13.68 6.84 42.31
CA ASP A 321 -14.44 5.90 41.50
C ASP A 321 -14.60 6.37 40.05
N MET A 322 -14.81 7.68 39.80
CA MET A 322 -14.89 8.19 38.42
C MET A 322 -13.53 8.16 37.69
N ALA A 323 -12.45 8.40 38.43
CA ALA A 323 -11.08 8.32 37.95
C ALA A 323 -10.72 6.91 37.46
N SER A 324 -11.04 5.88 38.26
CA SER A 324 -10.82 4.48 37.90
C SER A 324 -11.70 4.05 36.72
N LEU A 325 -12.99 4.45 36.72
CA LEU A 325 -13.91 4.18 35.60
C LEU A 325 -13.43 4.79 34.28
N SER A 326 -12.90 6.02 34.28
CA SER A 326 -12.34 6.64 33.07
C SER A 326 -11.11 5.88 32.58
N LYS A 327 -10.21 5.47 33.47
CA LYS A 327 -9.00 4.71 33.12
C LYS A 327 -9.35 3.35 32.51
N ASP A 328 -10.32 2.66 33.11
CA ASP A 328 -10.80 1.36 32.61
C ASP A 328 -11.53 1.51 31.28
N SER A 329 -12.35 2.55 31.09
CA SER A 329 -12.99 2.84 29.81
C SER A 329 -11.98 3.07 28.69
N MET A 330 -10.92 3.85 28.96
CA MET A 330 -9.85 4.07 27.98
C MET A 330 -9.07 2.80 27.68
N ARG A 331 -8.76 1.99 28.70
CA ARG A 331 -8.13 0.67 28.52
C ARG A 331 -9.01 -0.26 27.67
N SER A 332 -10.30 -0.33 27.93
CA SER A 332 -11.24 -1.13 27.13
C SER A 332 -11.28 -0.67 25.68
N LYS A 333 -11.29 0.65 25.43
CA LYS A 333 -11.25 1.19 24.07
C LYS A 333 -9.95 0.84 23.35
N ILE A 334 -8.80 0.96 24.02
CA ILE A 334 -7.49 0.58 23.46
C ILE A 334 -7.46 -0.93 23.13
N SER A 335 -7.93 -1.77 24.06
CA SER A 335 -7.99 -3.22 23.87
C SER A 335 -8.89 -3.63 22.68
N PHE A 336 -10.03 -2.97 22.52
CA PHE A 336 -10.90 -3.14 21.37
C PHE A 336 -10.18 -2.80 20.06
N MET A 337 -9.52 -1.64 19.99
CA MET A 337 -8.78 -1.22 18.79
C MET A 337 -7.59 -2.16 18.49
N LYS A 338 -6.88 -2.65 19.51
CA LYS A 338 -5.82 -3.67 19.34
C LYS A 338 -6.37 -4.95 18.72
N THR A 339 -7.50 -5.44 19.23
CA THR A 339 -8.19 -6.60 18.67
C THR A 339 -8.58 -6.37 17.21
N TRP A 340 -9.11 -5.19 16.90
CA TRP A 340 -9.48 -4.82 15.54
C TRP A 340 -8.30 -4.82 14.57
N VAL A 341 -7.19 -4.19 14.96
CA VAL A 341 -5.95 -4.13 14.16
C VAL A 341 -5.38 -5.54 13.94
N ARG A 342 -5.32 -6.37 14.99
CA ARG A 342 -4.86 -7.77 14.92
C ARG A 342 -5.72 -8.62 13.99
N ASN A 343 -7.03 -8.47 14.06
CA ASN A 343 -7.97 -9.18 13.19
C ASN A 343 -7.77 -8.78 11.72
N ASN A 344 -7.60 -7.49 11.44
CA ASN A 344 -7.33 -7.02 10.08
C ASN A 344 -5.95 -7.46 9.57
N ARG A 345 -4.92 -7.47 10.42
CA ARG A 345 -3.61 -8.06 10.09
C ARG A 345 -3.74 -9.53 9.70
N THR A 346 -4.48 -10.31 10.48
CA THR A 346 -4.73 -11.73 10.22
C THR A 346 -5.46 -11.94 8.88
N ARG A 347 -6.44 -11.09 8.56
CA ARG A 347 -7.15 -11.12 7.27
C ARG A 347 -6.23 -10.77 6.10
N SER A 348 -5.34 -9.79 6.26
CA SER A 348 -4.32 -9.45 5.25
C SER A 348 -3.38 -10.63 5.00
N ALA A 349 -2.84 -11.22 6.07
CA ALA A 349 -1.98 -12.41 5.97
C ALA A 349 -2.68 -13.59 5.29
N TYR A 350 -3.97 -13.79 5.56
CA TYR A 350 -4.79 -14.77 4.86
C TYR A 350 -4.93 -14.48 3.37
N PHE A 351 -5.13 -13.21 2.96
CA PHE A 351 -5.18 -12.84 1.55
C PHE A 351 -3.83 -13.01 0.86
N SER A 352 -2.71 -12.65 1.51
CA SER A 352 -1.35 -12.89 1.01
C SER A 352 -1.13 -14.38 0.71
N LYS A 353 -1.40 -15.26 1.69
CA LYS A 353 -1.25 -16.71 1.52
C LYS A 353 -2.10 -17.27 0.38
N ARG A 354 -3.31 -16.72 0.17
CA ARG A 354 -4.15 -17.11 -0.97
C ARG A 354 -3.57 -16.67 -2.30
N ALA A 355 -3.08 -15.43 -2.36
CA ALA A 355 -2.46 -14.89 -3.56
C ALA A 355 -1.16 -15.65 -3.90
N GLU A 356 -0.34 -15.99 -2.91
CA GLU A 356 0.88 -16.81 -3.06
C GLU A 356 0.58 -18.21 -3.61
N ALA A 357 -0.43 -18.89 -3.06
CA ALA A 357 -0.81 -20.21 -3.54
C ALA A 357 -1.28 -20.18 -5.01
N GLN A 358 -2.03 -19.14 -5.39
CA GLN A 358 -2.47 -18.95 -6.78
C GLN A 358 -1.34 -18.57 -7.71
N MET A 359 -0.41 -17.73 -7.24
CA MET A 359 0.79 -17.36 -7.98
C MET A 359 1.60 -18.61 -8.33
N GLN A 360 1.87 -19.46 -7.34
CA GLN A 360 2.63 -20.70 -7.54
C GLN A 360 1.90 -21.65 -8.51
N ALA A 361 0.58 -21.78 -8.39
CA ALA A 361 -0.22 -22.58 -9.31
C ALA A 361 -0.18 -22.01 -10.74
N ALA A 362 -0.30 -20.69 -10.91
CA ALA A 362 -0.25 -20.02 -12.20
C ALA A 362 1.11 -20.24 -12.89
N LEU A 363 2.21 -19.99 -12.19
CA LEU A 363 3.57 -20.21 -12.71
C LEU A 363 3.81 -21.66 -13.10
N SER A 364 3.36 -22.61 -12.27
CA SER A 364 3.51 -24.04 -12.56
C SER A 364 2.75 -24.46 -13.82
N LEU A 365 1.53 -23.96 -13.99
CA LEU A 365 0.70 -24.27 -15.15
C LEU A 365 1.20 -23.60 -16.43
N ILE A 366 1.77 -22.38 -16.34
CA ILE A 366 2.45 -21.73 -17.48
C ILE A 366 3.66 -22.57 -17.91
N ALA A 367 4.52 -22.97 -16.97
CA ALA A 367 5.69 -23.78 -17.28
C ALA A 367 5.33 -25.14 -17.92
N GLN A 368 4.26 -25.79 -17.46
CA GLN A 368 3.75 -27.02 -18.07
C GLN A 368 3.30 -26.81 -19.52
N ARG A 369 2.62 -25.70 -19.81
CA ARG A 369 2.19 -25.34 -21.17
C ARG A 369 3.37 -25.08 -22.07
N ASP A 370 4.33 -24.27 -21.64
CA ASP A 370 5.54 -23.96 -22.42
C ASP A 370 6.32 -25.22 -22.75
N SER A 371 6.44 -26.14 -21.79
CA SER A 371 7.06 -27.45 -22.00
C SER A 371 6.30 -28.29 -23.04
N ALA A 372 4.96 -28.32 -22.98
CA ALA A 372 4.13 -29.04 -23.95
C ALA A 372 4.18 -28.41 -25.36
N LEU A 373 4.25 -27.08 -25.46
CA LEU A 373 4.42 -26.37 -26.73
C LEU A 373 5.79 -26.65 -27.35
N ASN A 374 6.85 -26.61 -26.53
CA ASN A 374 8.20 -26.95 -26.97
C ASN A 374 8.29 -28.39 -27.47
N PHE A 375 7.62 -29.33 -26.81
CA PHE A 375 7.54 -30.71 -27.28
C PHE A 375 6.88 -30.82 -28.67
N LYS A 376 5.73 -30.15 -28.87
CA LYS A 376 5.05 -30.12 -30.17
C LYS A 376 5.88 -29.44 -31.26
N LEU A 377 6.58 -28.37 -30.91
CA LEU A 377 7.48 -27.68 -31.83
C LEU A 377 8.66 -28.59 -32.22
N ALA A 378 9.25 -29.30 -31.26
CA ALA A 378 10.30 -30.27 -31.52
C ALA A 378 9.82 -31.43 -32.40
N GLU A 379 8.62 -31.96 -32.15
CA GLU A 379 8.00 -33.00 -32.99
C GLU A 379 7.76 -32.50 -34.42
N ALA A 380 7.20 -31.30 -34.58
CA ALA A 380 6.99 -30.68 -35.88
C ALA A 380 8.31 -30.42 -36.62
N ALA A 381 9.34 -29.96 -35.91
CA ALA A 381 10.68 -29.75 -36.47
C ALA A 381 11.36 -31.07 -36.88
N ILE A 382 11.20 -32.14 -36.10
CA ILE A 382 11.69 -33.48 -36.47
C ILE A 382 10.98 -33.95 -37.75
N ARG A 383 9.67 -33.75 -37.85
CA ARG A 383 8.92 -34.10 -39.06
C ARG A 383 9.37 -33.28 -40.27
N ASP A 384 9.52 -31.97 -40.13
CA ASP A 384 10.04 -31.10 -41.19
C ASP A 384 11.47 -31.53 -41.62
N SER A 385 12.32 -31.91 -40.67
CA SER A 385 13.65 -32.46 -40.97
C SER A 385 13.61 -33.78 -41.76
N SER A 386 12.56 -34.59 -41.56
CA SER A 386 12.38 -35.83 -42.31
C SER A 386 11.94 -35.57 -43.75
N ASP A 387 11.07 -34.58 -43.98
CA ASP A 387 10.68 -34.13 -45.33
C ASP A 387 11.88 -33.50 -46.06
N MET A 388 12.67 -32.67 -45.35
CA MET A 388 13.91 -32.10 -45.88
C MET A 388 14.92 -33.20 -46.28
N ARG A 389 15.04 -34.25 -45.47
CA ARG A 389 15.87 -35.43 -45.81
C ARG A 389 15.34 -36.15 -47.04
N ALA A 390 14.03 -36.27 -47.24
CA ALA A 390 13.46 -36.91 -48.43
C ALA A 390 13.81 -36.15 -49.72
N ILE A 391 13.70 -34.82 -49.72
CA ILE A 391 14.11 -33.99 -50.87
C ILE A 391 15.61 -34.16 -51.13
N ALA A 392 16.44 -34.13 -50.07
CA ALA A 392 17.86 -34.37 -50.19
C ALA A 392 18.16 -35.72 -50.85
N TRP A 393 17.49 -36.81 -50.43
CA TRP A 393 17.62 -38.14 -51.06
C TRP A 393 17.30 -38.12 -52.56
N VAL A 394 16.22 -37.44 -52.96
CA VAL A 394 15.85 -37.30 -54.38
C VAL A 394 16.94 -36.56 -55.15
N THR A 395 17.43 -35.42 -54.62
CA THR A 395 18.51 -34.66 -55.29
C THR A 395 19.81 -35.45 -55.39
N LEU A 396 20.19 -36.19 -54.34
CA LEU A 396 21.37 -37.05 -54.29
C LEU A 396 21.31 -38.20 -55.31
N ALA A 397 20.11 -38.72 -55.60
CA ALA A 397 19.91 -39.77 -56.58
C ALA A 397 19.96 -39.25 -58.03
N PHE A 398 19.38 -38.07 -58.31
CA PHE A 398 19.30 -37.54 -59.67
C PHE A 398 20.56 -36.79 -60.12
N LEU A 399 21.23 -36.07 -59.21
CA LEU A 399 22.34 -35.17 -59.56
C LEU A 399 23.48 -35.88 -60.31
N PRO A 400 23.96 -37.07 -59.88
CA PRO A 400 24.99 -37.81 -60.62
C PRO A 400 24.52 -38.28 -61.99
N ALA A 401 23.26 -38.73 -62.10
CA ALA A 401 22.68 -39.18 -63.36
C ALA A 401 22.55 -38.03 -64.37
N THR A 402 22.08 -36.86 -63.94
CA THR A 402 22.04 -35.65 -64.79
C THR A 402 23.43 -35.19 -65.20
N PHE A 403 24.42 -35.22 -64.31
CA PHE A 403 25.80 -34.86 -64.65
C PHE A 403 26.35 -35.77 -65.76
N VAL A 404 26.19 -37.09 -65.60
CA VAL A 404 26.61 -38.07 -66.61
C VAL A 404 25.85 -37.84 -67.92
N ALA A 405 24.53 -37.64 -67.89
CA ALA A 405 23.73 -37.35 -69.09
C ALA A 405 24.23 -36.09 -69.83
N THR A 406 24.50 -35.00 -69.11
CA THR A 406 25.08 -33.78 -69.71
C THR A 406 26.47 -34.01 -70.26
N PHE A 407 27.32 -34.78 -69.57
CA PHE A 407 28.67 -35.10 -70.01
C PHE A 407 28.64 -35.88 -71.33
N PHE A 408 27.77 -36.88 -71.47
CA PHE A 408 27.56 -37.63 -72.71
C PHE A 408 26.85 -36.82 -73.81
N SER A 409 26.10 -35.76 -73.45
CA SER A 409 25.46 -34.85 -74.41
C SER A 409 26.41 -33.81 -74.98
N THR A 410 27.50 -33.46 -74.30
CA THR A 410 28.60 -32.75 -74.94
C THR A 410 29.16 -33.68 -76.01
N GLY A 411 29.29 -33.23 -77.26
CA GLY A 411 29.54 -34.06 -78.46
C GLY A 411 30.87 -34.83 -78.51
N PHE A 412 31.41 -35.22 -77.36
CA PHE A 412 32.59 -36.06 -77.15
C PHE A 412 32.42 -37.48 -77.72
N PHE A 413 31.18 -37.98 -77.87
CA PHE A 413 30.88 -39.26 -78.51
C PHE A 413 30.29 -39.05 -79.91
N ASN A 414 31.02 -39.49 -80.94
CA ASN A 414 30.62 -39.35 -82.33
C ASN A 414 29.59 -40.44 -82.69
N PHE A 415 28.33 -40.05 -82.88
CA PHE A 415 27.23 -40.94 -83.25
C PHE A 415 27.04 -40.91 -84.78
N GLU A 416 27.71 -41.82 -85.51
CA GLU A 416 27.55 -41.93 -86.97
C GLU A 416 26.13 -42.41 -87.37
N PRO A 417 25.63 -42.05 -88.57
CA PRO A 417 24.20 -42.05 -88.88
C PRO A 417 23.57 -43.42 -89.24
N SER A 418 24.27 -44.53 -89.07
CA SER A 418 23.78 -45.86 -89.48
C SER A 418 23.08 -46.66 -88.38
N SER A 419 23.04 -46.18 -87.13
CA SER A 419 22.31 -46.83 -86.04
C SER A 419 21.58 -45.83 -85.15
N LEU A 420 20.26 -46.03 -85.00
CA LEU A 420 19.37 -45.20 -84.16
C LEU A 420 19.75 -45.19 -82.67
N VAL A 421 20.66 -46.08 -82.23
CA VAL A 421 21.20 -46.17 -80.87
C VAL A 421 22.66 -46.63 -80.95
N SER A 422 23.58 -45.92 -80.27
CA SER A 422 25.01 -46.27 -80.21
C SER A 422 25.30 -47.45 -79.29
N ASN A 423 26.25 -48.33 -79.68
CA ASN A 423 26.70 -49.47 -78.87
C ASN A 423 27.27 -49.07 -77.48
N TRP A 424 27.65 -47.81 -77.28
CA TRP A 424 28.22 -47.31 -76.02
C TRP A 424 27.17 -46.88 -74.97
N VAL A 425 25.87 -46.94 -75.29
CA VAL A 425 24.79 -46.54 -74.38
C VAL A 425 24.80 -47.33 -73.06
N TRP A 426 25.30 -48.57 -73.06
CA TRP A 426 25.43 -49.35 -71.83
C TRP A 426 26.39 -48.70 -70.80
N LEU A 427 27.41 -47.97 -71.25
CA LEU A 427 28.40 -47.33 -70.39
C LEU A 427 27.81 -46.17 -69.58
N TYR A 428 26.81 -45.47 -70.14
CA TYR A 428 26.02 -44.47 -69.40
C TYR A 428 25.34 -45.08 -68.17
N PHE A 429 24.66 -46.23 -68.33
CA PHE A 429 23.96 -46.90 -67.24
C PHE A 429 24.91 -47.36 -66.14
N VAL A 430 26.06 -47.93 -66.52
CA VAL A 430 27.06 -48.42 -65.56
C VAL A 430 27.67 -47.28 -64.74
N VAL A 431 28.12 -46.21 -65.42
CA VAL A 431 28.77 -45.08 -64.74
C VAL A 431 27.76 -44.33 -63.86
N SER A 432 26.55 -44.08 -64.36
CA SER A 432 25.50 -43.41 -63.60
C SER A 432 25.10 -44.17 -62.34
N VAL A 433 24.93 -45.50 -62.42
CA VAL A 433 24.57 -46.33 -61.25
C VAL A 433 25.72 -46.37 -60.24
N PHE A 434 26.97 -46.53 -60.69
CA PHE A 434 28.14 -46.56 -59.80
C PHE A 434 28.33 -45.24 -59.04
N LEU A 435 28.20 -44.10 -59.74
CA LEU A 435 28.34 -42.78 -59.12
C LEU A 435 27.21 -42.51 -58.12
N SER A 436 25.97 -42.85 -58.49
CA SER A 436 24.81 -42.70 -57.59
C SER A 436 24.97 -43.57 -56.32
N ALA A 437 25.39 -44.83 -56.48
CA ALA A 437 25.66 -45.72 -55.35
C ALA A 437 26.80 -45.22 -54.44
N SER A 438 27.85 -44.63 -55.03
CA SER A 438 28.98 -44.08 -54.29
C SER A 438 28.58 -42.89 -53.42
N VAL A 439 27.80 -41.96 -53.96
CA VAL A 439 27.35 -40.77 -53.23
C VAL A 439 26.35 -41.14 -52.13
N LEU A 440 25.36 -42.00 -52.43
CA LEU A 440 24.40 -42.48 -51.44
C LEU A 440 25.07 -43.32 -50.33
N GLY A 441 26.03 -44.16 -50.71
CA GLY A 441 26.82 -44.97 -49.78
C GLY A 441 27.70 -44.13 -48.86
N GLY A 442 28.39 -43.12 -49.41
CA GLY A 442 29.20 -42.18 -48.63
C GLY A 442 28.38 -41.39 -47.62
N TRP A 443 27.23 -40.86 -48.03
CA TRP A 443 26.29 -40.18 -47.15
C TRP A 443 25.78 -41.12 -46.04
N SER A 444 25.29 -42.31 -46.40
CA SER A 444 24.77 -43.27 -45.42
C SER A 444 25.83 -43.72 -44.42
N TRP A 445 27.09 -43.85 -44.82
CA TRP A 445 28.18 -44.19 -43.92
C TRP A 445 28.49 -43.04 -42.96
N TRP A 446 28.53 -41.79 -43.46
CA TRP A 446 28.77 -40.60 -42.65
C TRP A 446 27.66 -40.39 -41.61
N THR A 447 26.39 -40.46 -42.02
CA THR A 447 25.25 -40.30 -41.10
C THR A 447 25.22 -41.38 -40.02
N ARG A 448 25.52 -42.65 -40.36
CA ARG A 448 25.62 -43.74 -39.37
C ARG A 448 26.75 -43.50 -38.36
N ARG A 449 27.86 -42.91 -38.81
CA ARG A 449 29.00 -42.59 -37.95
C ARG A 449 28.70 -41.48 -36.95
N GLU A 450 27.90 -40.49 -37.35
CA GLU A 450 27.45 -39.42 -36.46
C GLU A 450 26.39 -39.89 -35.46
N LEU A 451 25.45 -40.74 -35.88
CA LEU A 451 24.47 -41.37 -34.98
C LEU A 451 25.09 -42.23 -33.89
N ASN A 452 26.25 -42.86 -34.16
CA ASN A 452 26.97 -43.67 -33.15
C ASN A 452 27.87 -42.83 -32.22
N ARG A 453 28.02 -41.53 -32.47
CA ARG A 453 28.82 -40.61 -31.65
C ARG A 453 27.97 -39.76 -30.70
N ALA A 454 26.69 -39.55 -31.04
CA ALA A 454 25.67 -38.97 -30.17
C ALA A 454 25.09 -40.06 -29.26
#